data_AF-A0A9X8E9W3-F1
#
_entry.id   AF-A0A9X8E9W3-F1
#
_cell.length_a   1.000
_cell.length_b   1.000
_cell.length_c   1.000
_cell.angle_alpha   90.00
_cell.angle_beta   90.00
_cell.angle_gamma   90.00
#
_symmetry.space_group_name_H-M   'P 1'
#
loop_
_entity.id
_entity.type
_entity.pdbx_description
1 polymer ?
#
loop_
_entity_poly.entity_id
_entity_poly.type
_entity_poly.pdbx_seq_one_letter_code
_entity_poly.pdbx_strand_id
1 'polypeptide(L)'
;QGTPAFVTQHVGQSVSTKDVRDAFGGAGQAVLKCEHGNELSQVFTCYDKDASSNVPTTLRACSAHVLAEDTCKSTATVVIRGFK
;
A
#
# COMPACT_ATOMS: atom_id res chain seq x y z
N GLN A 1 4.14 12.96 -0.39
CA GLN A 1 4.44 11.60 -0.90
C GLN A 1 3.27 11.18 -1.79
N GLY A 2 3.53 10.53 -2.93
CA GLY A 2 2.49 10.12 -3.89
C GLY A 2 2.67 8.67 -4.31
N THR A 3 2.00 8.23 -5.36
CA THR A 3 2.12 6.86 -5.91
C THR A 3 3.57 6.54 -6.27
N PRO A 4 4.20 5.51 -5.66
CA PRO A 4 5.58 5.12 -5.95
C PRO A 4 5.77 4.71 -7.41
N ALA A 5 6.97 4.96 -7.95
CA ALA A 5 7.34 4.59 -9.32
C ALA A 5 7.10 3.10 -9.61
N PHE A 6 7.30 2.23 -8.61
CA PHE A 6 7.01 0.80 -8.72
C PHE A 6 5.58 0.55 -9.18
N VAL A 7 4.58 1.21 -8.60
CA VAL A 7 3.18 1.04 -9.00
C VAL A 7 2.97 1.51 -10.44
N THR A 8 3.46 2.70 -10.76
CA THR A 8 3.30 3.32 -12.09
C THR A 8 3.95 2.50 -13.21
N GLN A 9 5.11 1.89 -12.96
CA GLN A 9 5.84 1.09 -13.94
C GLN A 9 5.20 -0.29 -14.19
N HIS A 10 4.37 -0.77 -13.27
CA HIS A 10 3.74 -2.09 -13.33
C HIS A 10 2.23 -2.03 -13.57
N VAL A 11 1.71 -0.88 -14.03
CA VAL A 11 0.31 -0.76 -14.46
C VAL A 11 0.02 -1.79 -15.56
N GLY A 12 -1.09 -2.53 -15.39
CA GLY A 12 -1.50 -3.62 -16.27
C GLY A 12 -0.88 -4.98 -15.94
N GLN A 13 -0.02 -5.07 -14.92
CA GLN A 13 0.72 -6.28 -14.57
C GLN A 13 0.26 -6.88 -13.23
N SER A 14 0.59 -8.14 -13.03
CA SER A 14 0.47 -8.84 -11.73
C SER A 14 1.83 -8.81 -11.03
N VAL A 15 1.87 -8.28 -9.81
CA VAL A 15 3.10 -8.07 -9.03
C VAL A 15 2.97 -8.69 -7.63
N SER A 16 4.10 -8.90 -6.97
CA SER A 16 4.15 -9.39 -5.59
C SER A 16 3.49 -8.41 -4.61
N THR A 17 2.65 -8.89 -3.71
CA THR A 17 2.09 -8.04 -2.64
C THR A 17 3.16 -7.57 -1.66
N LYS A 18 4.29 -8.29 -1.56
CA LYS A 18 5.45 -7.85 -0.77
C LYS A 18 6.11 -6.64 -1.42
N ASP A 19 6.37 -6.68 -2.73
CA ASP A 19 7.07 -5.60 -3.43
C ASP A 19 6.24 -4.32 -3.45
N VAL A 20 4.90 -4.44 -3.56
CA VAL A 20 4.00 -3.30 -3.38
C VAL A 20 4.14 -2.73 -1.97
N ARG A 21 4.08 -3.54 -0.91
CA ARG A 21 4.24 -3.02 0.47
C ARG A 21 5.61 -2.35 0.68
N ASP A 22 6.68 -2.96 0.18
CA ASP A 22 8.04 -2.43 0.27
C ASP A 22 8.17 -1.07 -0.44
N ALA A 23 7.53 -0.89 -1.60
CA ALA A 23 7.49 0.39 -2.30
C ALA A 23 6.82 1.52 -1.50
N PHE A 24 5.97 1.18 -0.53
CA PHE A 24 5.27 2.11 0.35
C PHE A 24 5.85 2.20 1.77
N GLY A 25 7.00 1.56 2.03
CA GLY A 25 7.70 1.63 3.32
C GLY A 25 7.90 0.28 4.01
N GLY A 26 7.22 -0.77 3.56
CA GLY A 26 7.41 -2.14 4.05
C GLY A 26 6.26 -2.70 4.89
N ALA A 27 6.46 -3.93 5.36
CA ALA A 27 5.46 -4.66 6.12
C ALA A 27 5.08 -3.93 7.42
N GLY A 28 3.78 -3.75 7.64
CA GLY A 28 3.25 -3.08 8.81
C GLY A 28 3.20 -1.54 8.72
N GLN A 29 3.84 -0.94 7.72
CA GLN A 29 3.74 0.50 7.42
C GLN A 29 2.82 0.79 6.23
N ALA A 30 2.61 -0.22 5.39
CA ALA A 30 1.68 -0.21 4.29
C ALA A 30 0.65 -1.35 4.41
N VAL A 31 -0.61 -1.03 4.14
CA VAL A 31 -1.75 -1.96 4.12
C VAL A 31 -2.37 -1.94 2.74
N LEU A 32 -2.57 -3.12 2.14
CA LEU A 32 -3.13 -3.25 0.80
C LEU A 32 -4.58 -3.69 0.88
N LYS A 33 -5.45 -3.01 0.12
CA LYS A 33 -6.80 -3.48 -0.15
C LYS A 33 -6.91 -3.99 -1.58
N CYS A 34 -7.43 -5.20 -1.67
CA CYS A 34 -7.74 -5.89 -2.90
C CYS A 34 -9.26 -5.95 -3.07
N GLU A 35 -9.70 -5.77 -4.32
CA GLU A 35 -11.06 -5.98 -4.78
C GLU A 35 -11.10 -7.06 -5.86
N HIS A 36 -12.30 -7.59 -6.14
CA HIS A 36 -12.52 -8.61 -7.18
C HIS A 36 -11.53 -9.78 -7.14
N GLY A 37 -11.13 -10.20 -5.92
CA GLY A 37 -10.13 -11.24 -5.69
C GLY A 37 -8.74 -10.66 -5.41
N ASN A 38 -8.01 -10.27 -6.45
CA ASN A 38 -6.61 -9.86 -6.34
C ASN A 38 -6.29 -8.57 -7.10
N GLU A 39 -7.25 -7.67 -7.30
CA GLU A 39 -7.02 -6.38 -7.95
C GLU A 39 -6.67 -5.33 -6.90
N LEU A 40 -5.54 -4.63 -7.06
CA LEU A 40 -5.13 -3.57 -6.13
C LEU A 40 -6.12 -2.41 -6.27
N SER A 41 -6.90 -2.14 -5.21
CA SER A 41 -7.84 -1.02 -5.19
C SER A 41 -7.32 0.15 -4.36
N GLN A 42 -6.74 -0.12 -3.19
CA GLN A 42 -6.25 0.92 -2.29
C GLN A 42 -4.97 0.51 -1.58
N VAL A 43 -4.16 1.52 -1.22
CA VAL A 43 -3.01 1.37 -0.33
C VAL A 43 -3.11 2.40 0.78
N PHE A 44 -3.03 1.95 2.02
CA PHE A 44 -2.94 2.83 3.19
C PHE A 44 -1.51 2.84 3.69
N THR A 45 -0.98 4.03 3.92
CA THR A 45 0.30 4.23 4.59
C THR A 45 0.09 5.04 5.87
N CYS A 46 0.79 4.66 6.92
CA CYS A 46 0.66 5.30 8.22
C CYS A 46 1.84 6.21 8.50
N TYR A 47 1.55 7.44 8.93
CA TYR A 47 2.56 8.45 9.24
C TYR A 47 2.36 8.99 10.65
N ASP A 48 3.47 9.36 11.27
CA ASP A 48 3.46 10.28 12.39
C ASP A 48 3.24 11.71 11.90
N LYS A 49 2.53 12.45 12.74
CA LYS A 49 2.28 13.86 12.56
C LYS A 49 3.45 14.64 13.14
N ASP A 50 4.06 15.52 12.35
CA ASP A 50 5.03 16.47 12.89
C ASP A 50 4.37 17.39 13.94
N ALA A 51 5.03 17.53 15.09
CA ALA A 51 4.46 18.25 16.24
C ALA A 51 4.28 19.75 15.99
N SER A 52 5.07 20.33 15.09
CA SER A 52 5.09 21.78 14.83
C SER A 52 4.21 22.18 13.64
N SER A 53 4.23 21.39 12.56
CA SER A 53 3.58 21.69 11.28
C SER A 53 2.30 20.89 11.04
N ASN A 54 2.05 19.85 11.84
CA ASN A 54 0.95 18.91 11.67
C ASN A 54 0.98 18.13 10.33
N VAL A 55 2.10 18.15 9.62
CA VAL A 55 2.27 17.45 8.34
C VAL A 55 2.72 16.00 8.59
N PRO A 56 2.24 15.02 7.79
CA PRO A 56 2.76 13.65 7.85
C PRO A 56 4.18 13.61 7.27
N THR A 57 5.18 13.45 8.13
CA THR A 57 6.60 13.50 7.74
C THR A 57 7.29 12.14 7.82
N THR A 58 6.95 11.33 8.82
CA THR A 58 7.67 10.09 9.14
C THR A 58 6.75 8.90 9.01
N LEU A 59 7.15 7.89 8.22
CA LEU A 59 6.44 6.62 8.16
C LEU A 59 6.53 5.90 9.50
N ARG A 60 5.40 5.31 9.92
CA ARG A 60 5.30 4.55 11.17
C ARG A 60 4.57 3.24 10.96
N ALA A 61 4.66 2.35 11.95
CA ALA A 61 3.79 1.19 11.99
C ALA A 61 2.32 1.62 12.11
N CYS A 62 1.48 1.03 11.28
CA CYS A 62 0.04 1.17 11.33
C CYS A 62 -0.54 0.56 12.61
N SER A 63 -1.64 1.14 13.10
CA SER A 63 -2.37 0.57 14.24
C SER A 63 -2.98 -0.79 13.87
N ALA A 64 -3.27 -1.62 14.87
CA ALA A 64 -3.89 -2.94 14.65
C ALA A 64 -5.20 -2.85 13.85
N HIS A 65 -5.98 -1.79 14.05
CA HIS A 65 -7.21 -1.55 13.29
C HIS A 65 -6.93 -1.35 11.79
N VAL A 66 -5.95 -0.51 11.44
CA VAL A 66 -5.58 -0.29 10.03
C VAL A 66 -4.96 -1.55 9.43
N LEU A 67 -4.12 -2.26 10.19
CA LEU A 67 -3.57 -3.54 9.76
C LEU A 67 -4.64 -4.60 9.49
N ALA A 68 -5.79 -4.55 10.18
CA ALA A 68 -6.90 -5.46 9.96
C ALA A 68 -7.63 -5.20 8.62
N GLU A 69 -7.46 -4.02 8.01
CA GLU A 69 -8.04 -3.69 6.71
C GLU A 69 -7.30 -4.32 5.52
N ASP A 70 -6.16 -4.98 5.75
CA ASP A 70 -5.43 -5.66 4.68
C ASP A 70 -6.22 -6.88 4.18
N THR A 71 -6.82 -6.74 3.00
CA THR A 71 -7.58 -7.81 2.34
C THR A 71 -6.72 -8.59 1.32
N CYS A 72 -5.49 -8.14 1.05
CA CYS A 72 -4.55 -8.81 0.14
C CYS A 72 -3.63 -9.83 0.86
N LYS A 73 -3.88 -10.16 2.13
CA LYS A 73 -3.00 -11.05 2.93
C LYS A 73 -2.95 -12.49 2.43
N SER A 74 -4.04 -12.98 1.85
CA SER A 74 -4.14 -14.36 1.35
C SER A 74 -3.54 -14.56 -0.04
N THR A 75 -3.12 -13.47 -0.70
CA THR A 75 -2.62 -13.48 -2.07
C THR A 75 -1.14 -13.12 -2.12
N ALA A 76 -0.32 -13.98 -2.73
CA ALA A 76 1.09 -13.68 -2.97
C ALA A 76 1.29 -12.55 -3.99
N THR A 77 0.32 -12.36 -4.89
CA THR A 77 0.35 -11.36 -5.96
C THR A 77 -0.94 -10.57 -6.07
N VAL A 78 -0.83 -9.38 -6.66
CA VAL A 78 -1.94 -8.44 -6.89
C VAL A 78 -1.79 -7.81 -8.28
N VAL A 79 -2.92 -7.58 -8.96
CA VAL A 79 -2.99 -6.94 -10.27
C VAL A 79 -3.12 -5.43 -10.10
N ILE A 80 -2.19 -4.68 -10.68
CA ILE A 80 -2.32 -3.21 -10.78
C ILE A 80 -3.10 -2.92 -12.06
N ARG A 81 -4.36 -2.50 -11.93
CA ARG A 81 -5.23 -2.27 -13.10
C ARG A 81 -4.77 -1.05 -13.89
N GLY A 82 -4.72 -1.21 -15.21
CA GLY A 82 -4.65 -0.08 -16.13
C GLY A 82 -6.04 0.37 -16.55
N PHE A 83 -6.18 1.65 -16.90
CA PHE A 83 -7.38 2.14 -17.58
C PHE A 83 -7.29 1.75 -19.06
N LYS A 84 -8.35 1.11 -19.58
CA LYS A 84 -8.54 0.86 -21.01
C LYS A 84 -9.54 1.85 -21.57
#